data_AF-A0A6I9P7A2-F1
#
_entry.id   AF-A0A6I9P7A2-F1
#
_cell.length_a   1.000
_cell.length_b   1.000
_cell.length_c   1.000
_cell.angle_alpha   90.00
_cell.angle_beta   90.00
_cell.angle_gamma   90.00
#
_symmetry.space_group_name_H-M   'P 1'
#
loop_
_entity.id
_entity.type
_entity.pdbx_description
1 polymer ?
#
loop_
_entity_poly.entity_id
_entity_poly.type
_entity_poly.pdbx_seq_one_letter_code
_entity_poly.pdbx_strand_id
1 'polypeptide(L)'
;MTSLTLKGVTVNFPFVPYECQKDYMSKVIECLQEKANGVLESPTGTGKTLCLLCATLAWRERFKDTISARKITERLKGEEMFANTPLSSWGTAATDGDTPTYYTDVPKIIYASRTHSQLAQVIKELKNTSYKPKVCVLGSREQLCINPEVMKQQSNHLKVHSCRAKVSTRSCVYYNNVEEKSTDKELVNSVLDVEDLVKFGNKQRVCPYYLSRSLKQQADIVFTPYNYLLDPKSRRAHNIELNGAVVIFDEAHNVEKTCEESTSFDLTPYDVASAITAVDRLLAEQAKEASHGDTVSDFNMESLNSGLKLELATIAKIKQILLDLETVIDSYDVPNEVGITKPG
;
A
#
# COMPACT_ATOMS: atom_id res chain seq x y z
N MET A 1 -1.61 -29.44 -15.68
CA MET A 1 -2.47 -28.83 -14.66
C MET A 1 -3.41 -29.89 -14.12
N THR A 2 -3.56 -29.94 -12.81
CA THR A 2 -4.40 -30.91 -12.10
C THR A 2 -5.52 -30.14 -11.41
N SER A 3 -6.77 -30.56 -11.63
CA SER A 3 -7.91 -30.00 -10.91
C SER A 3 -8.23 -30.89 -9.72
N LEU A 4 -8.35 -30.30 -8.53
CA LEU A 4 -8.73 -30.99 -7.31
C LEU A 4 -9.86 -30.24 -6.61
N THR A 5 -10.82 -30.98 -6.05
CA THR A 5 -11.94 -30.37 -5.31
C THR A 5 -11.64 -30.45 -3.81
N LEU A 6 -11.48 -29.29 -3.17
CA LEU A 6 -11.21 -29.16 -1.74
C LEU A 6 -12.29 -28.29 -1.12
N LYS A 7 -13.00 -28.79 -0.09
CA LYS A 7 -14.09 -28.06 0.60
C LYS A 7 -15.13 -27.46 -0.40
N GLY A 8 -15.42 -28.22 -1.46
CA GLY A 8 -16.33 -27.84 -2.55
C GLY A 8 -15.78 -26.80 -3.54
N VAL A 9 -14.53 -26.33 -3.39
CA VAL A 9 -13.85 -25.42 -4.31
C VAL A 9 -12.96 -26.23 -5.25
N THR A 10 -13.10 -26.03 -6.56
CA THR A 10 -12.21 -26.61 -7.55
C THR A 10 -10.94 -25.77 -7.68
N VAL A 11 -9.81 -26.31 -7.22
CA VAL A 11 -8.50 -25.68 -7.33
C VAL A 11 -7.78 -26.25 -8.55
N ASN A 12 -7.30 -25.38 -9.43
CA ASN A 12 -6.47 -25.73 -10.58
C ASN A 12 -5.01 -25.53 -10.21
N PHE A 13 -4.31 -26.63 -9.95
CA PHE A 13 -2.93 -26.61 -9.50
C PHE A 13 -1.96 -26.93 -10.67
N PRO A 14 -0.78 -26.30 -10.76
CA PRO A 14 0.11 -26.50 -11.90
C PRO A 14 0.61 -27.94 -12.06
N PHE A 15 0.81 -28.65 -10.95
CA PHE A 15 1.30 -30.03 -10.89
C PHE A 15 0.40 -30.91 -10.00
N VAL A 16 0.75 -32.18 -9.80
CA VAL A 16 0.03 -33.07 -8.88
C VAL A 16 0.44 -32.70 -7.45
N PRO A 17 -0.48 -32.22 -6.59
CA PRO A 17 -0.12 -31.75 -5.25
C PRO A 17 0.18 -32.92 -4.31
N TYR A 18 1.15 -32.72 -3.41
CA TYR A 18 1.42 -33.59 -2.28
C TYR A 18 0.28 -33.54 -1.24
N GLU A 19 0.16 -34.55 -0.38
CA GLU A 19 -0.87 -34.56 0.67
C GLU A 19 -0.79 -33.34 1.59
N CYS A 20 0.42 -32.96 2.04
CA CYS A 20 0.59 -31.75 2.85
C CYS A 20 0.14 -30.45 2.14
N GLN A 21 0.29 -30.38 0.81
CA GLN A 21 -0.20 -29.25 0.02
C GLN A 21 -1.73 -29.25 -0.07
N LYS A 22 -2.35 -30.43 -0.20
CA LYS A 22 -3.82 -30.58 -0.17
C LYS A 22 -4.38 -30.13 1.18
N ASP A 23 -3.75 -30.57 2.28
CA ASP A 23 -4.14 -30.17 3.64
C ASP A 23 -4.01 -28.67 3.84
N TYR A 24 -2.88 -28.08 3.43
CA TYR A 24 -2.66 -26.65 3.49
C TYR A 24 -3.71 -25.87 2.69
N MET A 25 -3.95 -26.23 1.42
CA MET A 25 -4.97 -25.60 0.58
C MET A 25 -6.38 -25.76 1.15
N SER A 26 -6.70 -26.93 1.70
CA SER A 26 -7.99 -27.20 2.35
C SER A 26 -8.21 -26.28 3.55
N LYS A 27 -7.17 -26.05 4.37
CA LYS A 27 -7.23 -25.13 5.51
C LYS A 27 -7.31 -23.66 5.12
N VAL A 28 -6.63 -23.25 4.04
CA VAL A 28 -6.81 -21.91 3.46
C VAL A 28 -8.27 -21.69 3.07
N ILE A 29 -8.87 -22.63 2.33
CA ILE A 29 -10.26 -22.52 1.87
C ILE A 29 -11.24 -22.51 3.04
N GLU A 30 -11.01 -23.33 4.06
CA GLU A 30 -11.79 -23.35 5.30
C GLU A 30 -11.80 -21.97 5.98
N CYS A 31 -10.64 -21.37 6.21
CA CYS A 31 -10.53 -20.03 6.81
C CYS A 31 -11.29 -18.97 6.00
N LEU A 32 -11.19 -19.02 4.67
CA LEU A 32 -11.86 -18.07 3.77
C LEU A 32 -13.38 -18.24 3.77
N GLN A 33 -13.88 -19.47 3.84
CA GLN A 33 -15.32 -19.78 3.90
C GLN A 33 -15.92 -19.40 5.26
N GLU A 34 -15.20 -19.65 6.35
CA GLU A 34 -15.64 -19.35 7.72
C GLU A 34 -15.39 -17.90 8.13
N LYS A 35 -14.72 -17.11 7.26
CA LYS A 35 -14.29 -15.72 7.56
C LYS A 35 -13.43 -15.63 8.83
N ALA A 36 -12.61 -16.66 9.07
CA ALA A 36 -11.74 -16.75 10.22
C ALA A 36 -10.31 -16.31 9.88
N ASN A 37 -9.59 -15.85 10.90
CA ASN A 37 -8.15 -15.61 10.79
C ASN A 37 -7.43 -16.96 10.91
N GLY A 38 -6.52 -17.25 9.97
CA GLY A 38 -5.73 -18.47 9.95
C GLY A 38 -4.24 -18.19 10.12
N VAL A 39 -3.58 -18.88 11.06
CA VAL A 39 -2.12 -18.96 11.14
C VAL A 39 -1.72 -20.34 10.63
N LEU A 40 -1.12 -20.37 9.44
CA LEU A 40 -0.83 -21.61 8.73
C LEU A 40 0.68 -21.80 8.58
N GLU A 41 1.18 -22.89 9.15
CA GLU A 41 2.57 -23.31 9.05
C GLU A 41 2.71 -24.45 8.03
N SER A 42 3.79 -24.42 7.25
CA SER A 42 4.19 -25.51 6.37
C SER A 42 5.72 -25.54 6.30
N PRO A 43 6.37 -26.72 6.19
CA PRO A 43 7.81 -26.81 6.03
C PRO A 43 8.30 -26.03 4.80
N THR A 44 9.50 -25.45 4.89
CA THR A 44 10.12 -24.72 3.78
C THR A 44 10.30 -25.63 2.55
N GLY A 45 10.14 -25.07 1.35
CA GLY A 45 10.33 -25.81 0.09
C GLY A 45 9.13 -26.67 -0.33
N THR A 46 8.03 -26.67 0.43
CA THR A 46 6.80 -27.41 0.11
C THR A 46 5.85 -26.65 -0.84
N GLY A 47 6.24 -25.47 -1.34
CA GLY A 47 5.40 -24.68 -2.24
C GLY A 47 4.25 -23.95 -1.54
N LYS A 48 4.45 -23.49 -0.30
CA LYS A 48 3.48 -22.73 0.50
C LYS A 48 2.85 -21.57 -0.28
N THR A 49 3.69 -20.74 -0.91
CA THR A 49 3.30 -19.57 -1.71
C THR A 49 2.32 -19.97 -2.82
N LEU A 50 2.65 -20.98 -3.61
CA LEU A 50 1.80 -21.47 -4.69
C LEU A 50 0.48 -22.08 -4.17
N CYS A 51 0.52 -22.86 -3.10
CA CYS A 51 -0.68 -23.42 -2.46
C CYS A 51 -1.63 -22.30 -2.00
N LEU A 52 -1.06 -21.29 -1.34
CA LEU A 52 -1.79 -20.13 -0.83
C LEU A 52 -2.43 -19.31 -1.97
N LEU A 53 -1.68 -19.03 -3.04
CA LEU A 53 -2.19 -18.35 -4.22
C LEU A 53 -3.33 -19.14 -4.90
N CYS A 54 -3.09 -20.40 -5.24
CA CYS A 54 -4.07 -21.22 -5.97
C CYS A 54 -5.35 -21.42 -5.17
N ALA A 55 -5.26 -21.73 -3.87
CA ALA A 55 -6.43 -21.91 -3.02
C ALA A 55 -7.25 -20.62 -2.89
N THR A 56 -6.59 -19.48 -2.66
CA THR A 56 -7.27 -18.19 -2.52
C THR A 56 -7.93 -17.74 -3.81
N LEU A 57 -7.23 -17.88 -4.95
CA LEU A 57 -7.77 -17.51 -6.26
C LEU A 57 -8.92 -18.42 -6.69
N ALA A 58 -8.81 -19.73 -6.45
CA ALA A 58 -9.89 -20.69 -6.70
C ALA A 58 -11.16 -20.33 -5.90
N TRP A 59 -10.99 -20.04 -4.61
CA TRP A 59 -12.09 -19.63 -3.75
C TRP A 59 -12.75 -18.35 -4.27
N ARG A 60 -11.94 -17.37 -4.67
CA ARG A 60 -12.44 -16.09 -5.20
C ARG A 60 -13.19 -16.25 -6.52
N GLU A 61 -12.70 -17.09 -7.44
CA GLU A 61 -13.41 -17.40 -8.69
C GLU A 61 -14.77 -18.04 -8.42
N ARG A 62 -14.83 -19.07 -7.56
CA ARG A 62 -16.10 -19.68 -7.14
C ARG A 62 -17.04 -18.67 -6.48
N PHE A 63 -16.50 -17.77 -5.66
CA PHE A 63 -17.27 -16.73 -5.00
C PHE A 63 -17.89 -15.76 -6.02
N LYS A 64 -17.10 -15.35 -7.02
CA LYS A 64 -17.56 -14.52 -8.15
C LYS A 64 -18.66 -15.20 -8.96
N ASP A 65 -18.52 -16.49 -9.24
CA ASP A 65 -19.53 -17.27 -9.97
C ASP A 65 -20.84 -17.37 -9.17
N THR A 66 -20.74 -17.55 -7.85
CA THR A 66 -21.89 -17.57 -6.94
C THR A 66 -22.64 -16.24 -6.92
N ILE A 67 -21.93 -15.11 -6.83
CA ILE A 67 -22.54 -13.77 -6.93
C ILE A 67 -23.19 -13.57 -8.31
N SER A 68 -22.50 -13.97 -9.38
CA SER A 68 -23.00 -13.79 -10.75
C SER A 68 -24.28 -14.59 -10.99
N ALA A 69 -24.33 -15.85 -10.53
CA ALA A 69 -25.51 -16.70 -10.60
C ALA A 69 -26.69 -16.10 -9.82
N ARG A 70 -26.43 -15.54 -8.63
CA ARG A 70 -27.45 -14.84 -7.83
C ARG A 70 -28.02 -13.62 -8.55
N LYS A 71 -27.14 -12.74 -9.07
CA LYS A 71 -27.55 -11.53 -9.82
C LYS A 71 -28.37 -11.88 -11.07
N ILE A 72 -28.01 -12.96 -11.78
CA ILE A 72 -28.76 -13.45 -12.94
C ILE A 72 -30.16 -13.93 -12.51
N THR A 73 -30.24 -14.68 -11.41
CA THR A 73 -31.52 -15.19 -10.87
C THR A 73 -32.44 -14.05 -10.44
N GLU A 74 -31.90 -13.01 -9.80
CA GLU A 74 -32.65 -11.81 -9.40
C GLU A 74 -33.18 -11.04 -10.63
N ARG A 75 -32.36 -10.86 -11.68
CA ARG A 75 -32.80 -10.21 -12.93
C ARG A 75 -33.86 -11.01 -13.70
N LEU A 76 -33.73 -12.34 -13.75
CA LEU A 76 -34.70 -13.21 -14.43
C LEU A 76 -36.07 -13.24 -13.73
N LYS A 77 -36.13 -12.87 -12.44
CA LYS A 77 -37.38 -12.76 -11.67
C LYS A 77 -38.05 -11.37 -11.77
N GLY A 78 -37.50 -10.44 -12.56
CA GLY A 78 -38.19 -9.21 -12.95
C GLY A 78 -38.31 -8.12 -11.88
N GLU A 79 -37.56 -8.17 -10.78
CA GLU A 79 -37.49 -7.05 -9.84
C GLU A 79 -36.42 -6.04 -10.30
N GLU A 80 -36.86 -5.05 -11.08
CA GLU A 80 -36.11 -3.81 -11.27
C GLU A 80 -36.13 -2.99 -9.97
N MET A 81 -34.97 -2.75 -9.36
CA MET A 81 -34.83 -1.65 -8.40
C MET A 81 -33.48 -0.96 -8.54
N PHE A 82 -33.44 0.08 -9.37
CA PHE A 82 -32.71 1.30 -9.02
C PHE A 82 -33.51 2.51 -9.50
N ALA A 83 -34.37 3.03 -8.63
CA ALA A 83 -34.84 4.40 -8.72
C ALA A 83 -34.77 5.02 -7.33
N ASN A 84 -33.67 5.73 -7.07
CA ASN A 84 -33.46 6.71 -5.99
C ASN A 84 -33.52 6.20 -4.52
N THR A 85 -32.32 6.08 -3.92
CA THR A 85 -31.91 5.92 -2.50
C THR A 85 -32.94 6.32 -1.41
N PRO A 86 -33.03 5.66 -0.22
CA PRO A 86 -31.94 5.59 0.76
C PRO A 86 -31.76 4.27 1.57
N LEU A 87 -30.56 4.14 2.11
CA LEU A 87 -30.06 3.14 3.06
C LEU A 87 -30.78 3.26 4.43
N SER A 88 -31.82 2.47 4.70
CA SER A 88 -32.24 2.11 6.07
C SER A 88 -33.49 1.21 6.07
N SER A 89 -33.41 0.10 6.82
CA SER A 89 -34.53 -0.74 7.27
C SER A 89 -35.14 -1.61 6.14
N TRP A 90 -34.99 -2.94 6.14
CA TRP A 90 -35.43 -3.90 7.16
C TRP A 90 -34.41 -5.06 7.32
N GLY A 91 -34.11 -5.60 8.50
CA GLY A 91 -34.73 -5.45 9.81
C GLY A 91 -33.73 -5.66 10.97
N THR A 92 -34.13 -5.12 12.11
CA THR A 92 -33.36 -4.87 13.33
C THR A 92 -33.39 -6.05 14.31
N ALA A 93 -32.21 -6.35 14.85
CA ALA A 93 -31.89 -6.78 16.21
C ALA A 93 -32.55 -8.05 16.82
N ALA A 94 -31.72 -9.07 17.01
CA ALA A 94 -31.56 -9.70 18.32
C ALA A 94 -30.08 -9.65 18.69
N THR A 95 -29.79 -8.91 19.78
CA THR A 95 -28.70 -9.04 20.75
C THR A 95 -27.77 -10.25 20.57
N ASP A 96 -26.44 -10.06 20.64
CA ASP A 96 -25.46 -11.16 20.58
C ASP A 96 -25.78 -12.16 19.47
N GLY A 97 -25.61 -11.72 18.22
CA GLY A 97 -26.02 -12.50 17.07
C GLY A 97 -25.36 -12.00 15.79
N ASP A 98 -24.88 -12.97 15.02
CA ASP A 98 -24.35 -12.88 13.67
C ASP A 98 -25.00 -11.77 12.84
N THR A 99 -24.25 -10.69 12.56
CA THR A 99 -24.50 -9.90 11.36
C THR A 99 -23.66 -10.53 10.25
N PRO A 100 -24.25 -11.26 9.29
CA PRO A 100 -23.49 -11.78 8.18
C PRO A 100 -23.13 -10.55 7.35
N THR A 101 -21.86 -10.14 7.42
CA THR A 101 -21.23 -9.28 6.42
C THR A 101 -21.31 -10.01 5.08
N TYR A 102 -22.46 -9.97 4.42
CA TYR A 102 -22.57 -10.49 3.06
C TYR A 102 -21.67 -9.62 2.20
N TYR A 103 -20.67 -10.23 1.55
CA TYR A 103 -19.89 -9.53 0.55
C TYR A 103 -20.86 -9.09 -0.56
N THR A 104 -21.07 -7.77 -0.70
CA THR A 104 -21.86 -7.19 -1.81
C THR A 104 -21.11 -7.33 -3.14
N ASP A 105 -19.78 -7.39 -3.05
CA ASP A 105 -18.84 -7.42 -4.16
C ASP A 105 -17.79 -8.51 -3.99
N VAL A 106 -17.15 -8.91 -5.08
CA VAL A 106 -16.11 -9.95 -5.04
C VAL A 106 -14.93 -9.45 -4.20
N PRO A 107 -14.50 -10.19 -3.16
CA PRO A 107 -13.44 -9.76 -2.25
C PRO A 107 -12.14 -9.43 -2.99
N LYS A 108 -11.47 -8.34 -2.60
CA LYS A 108 -10.12 -8.02 -3.10
C LYS A 108 -9.08 -8.79 -2.28
N ILE A 109 -8.09 -9.39 -2.93
CA ILE A 109 -6.99 -10.04 -2.24
C ILE A 109 -5.86 -9.04 -2.08
N ILE A 110 -5.36 -8.87 -0.86
CA ILE A 110 -4.17 -8.08 -0.55
C ILE A 110 -3.09 -9.07 -0.12
N TYR A 111 -2.10 -9.26 -0.99
CA TYR A 111 -0.99 -10.16 -0.76
C TYR A 111 0.22 -9.36 -0.29
N ALA A 112 0.61 -9.59 0.96
CA ALA A 112 1.68 -8.89 1.61
C ALA A 112 2.89 -9.80 1.80
N SER A 113 4.09 -9.27 1.52
CA SER A 113 5.35 -9.94 1.83
C SER A 113 6.38 -8.92 2.34
N ARG A 114 7.52 -9.39 2.86
CA ARG A 114 8.52 -8.52 3.47
C ARG A 114 9.23 -7.65 2.43
N THR A 115 9.60 -8.23 1.28
CA THR A 115 10.38 -7.51 0.26
C THR A 115 9.74 -7.56 -1.13
N HIS A 116 10.09 -6.59 -1.97
CA HIS A 116 9.70 -6.58 -3.37
C HIS A 116 10.24 -7.77 -4.17
N SER A 117 11.43 -8.27 -3.83
CA SER A 117 12.00 -9.46 -4.47
C SER A 117 11.16 -10.71 -4.19
N GLN A 118 10.64 -10.87 -2.97
CA GLN A 118 9.70 -11.94 -2.65
C GLN A 118 8.39 -11.80 -3.43
N LEU A 119 7.83 -10.59 -3.50
CA LEU A 119 6.63 -10.32 -4.31
C LEU A 119 6.86 -10.65 -5.80
N ALA A 120 8.01 -10.29 -6.36
CA ALA A 120 8.37 -10.62 -7.74
C ALA A 120 8.44 -12.15 -7.96
N GLN A 121 8.98 -12.89 -7.00
CA GLN A 121 8.96 -14.37 -7.04
C GLN A 121 7.52 -14.90 -7.02
N VAL A 122 6.66 -14.40 -6.13
CA VAL A 122 5.24 -14.80 -6.05
C VAL A 122 4.51 -14.51 -7.36
N ILE A 123 4.76 -13.36 -7.99
CA ILE A 123 4.17 -12.99 -9.29
C ILE A 123 4.67 -13.91 -10.40
N LYS A 124 5.95 -14.30 -10.38
CA LYS A 124 6.51 -15.28 -11.31
C LYS A 124 5.85 -16.66 -11.15
N GLU A 125 5.57 -17.09 -9.92
CA GLU A 125 4.81 -18.31 -9.64
C GLU A 125 3.37 -18.18 -10.16
N LEU A 126 2.70 -17.05 -9.93
CA LEU A 126 1.37 -16.77 -10.43
C LEU A 126 1.28 -16.86 -11.96
N LYS A 127 2.28 -16.35 -12.68
CA LYS A 127 2.38 -16.44 -14.16
C LYS A 127 2.35 -17.89 -14.66
N ASN A 128 2.84 -18.84 -13.86
CA ASN A 128 2.87 -20.28 -14.19
C ASN A 128 1.56 -21.03 -13.84
N THR A 129 0.54 -20.33 -13.34
CA THR A 129 -0.78 -20.91 -13.05
C THR A 129 -1.78 -20.66 -14.18
N SER A 130 -2.90 -21.39 -14.17
CA SER A 130 -4.07 -21.09 -15.03
C SER A 130 -4.79 -19.81 -14.65
N TYR A 131 -4.63 -19.34 -13.42
CA TYR A 131 -5.31 -18.17 -12.92
C TYR A 131 -4.82 -16.91 -13.65
N LYS A 132 -5.76 -16.07 -14.08
CA LYS A 132 -5.50 -14.77 -14.72
C LYS A 132 -6.24 -13.64 -14.00
N PRO A 133 -5.97 -13.41 -12.71
CA PRO A 133 -6.54 -12.28 -12.00
C PRO A 133 -5.98 -10.96 -12.53
N LYS A 134 -6.72 -9.86 -12.36
CA LYS A 134 -6.18 -8.51 -12.53
C LYS A 134 -5.20 -8.21 -11.40
N VAL A 135 -3.92 -8.03 -11.74
CA VAL A 135 -2.84 -7.85 -10.76
C VAL A 135 -2.45 -6.38 -10.65
N CYS A 136 -2.20 -5.92 -9.43
CA CYS A 136 -1.55 -4.65 -9.15
C CYS A 136 -0.39 -4.88 -8.17
N VAL A 137 0.74 -4.22 -8.39
CA VAL A 137 1.87 -4.21 -7.45
C VAL A 137 2.08 -2.78 -6.98
N LEU A 138 2.04 -2.59 -5.67
CA LEU A 138 2.36 -1.30 -5.04
C LEU A 138 3.84 -1.27 -4.69
N GLY A 139 4.50 -0.15 -4.99
CA GLY A 139 5.89 0.08 -4.63
C GLY A 139 6.22 1.55 -4.42
N SER A 140 7.45 1.79 -3.99
CA SER A 140 7.92 3.15 -3.68
C SER A 140 8.25 3.93 -4.96
N ARG A 141 8.35 5.26 -4.84
CA ARG A 141 8.87 6.09 -5.94
C ARG A 141 10.31 5.75 -6.29
N GLU A 142 11.10 5.29 -5.33
CA GLU A 142 12.49 4.90 -5.56
C GLU A 142 12.61 3.70 -6.51
N GLN A 143 11.64 2.80 -6.49
CA GLN A 143 11.63 1.62 -7.36
C GLN A 143 10.89 1.83 -8.68
N LEU A 144 9.82 2.64 -8.67
CA LEU A 144 8.92 2.79 -9.83
C LEU A 144 9.13 4.08 -10.62
N CYS A 145 9.86 5.08 -10.11
CA CYS A 145 10.04 6.34 -10.82
C CYS A 145 11.10 6.20 -11.92
N ILE A 146 10.72 6.59 -13.14
CA ILE A 146 11.60 6.60 -14.32
C ILE A 146 12.00 8.03 -14.74
N ASN A 147 11.58 9.05 -14.00
CA ASN A 147 11.97 10.43 -14.28
C ASN A 147 13.39 10.69 -13.75
N PRO A 148 14.38 10.99 -14.63
CA PRO A 148 15.78 11.13 -14.23
C PRO A 148 16.02 12.31 -13.28
N GLU A 149 15.27 13.41 -13.40
CA GLU A 149 15.43 14.58 -12.54
C GLU A 149 14.98 14.30 -11.10
N VAL A 150 13.96 13.46 -10.94
CA VAL A 150 13.50 13.00 -9.63
C VAL A 150 14.49 11.98 -9.08
N MET A 151 14.95 11.03 -9.90
CA MET A 151 15.86 9.96 -9.45
C MET A 151 17.27 10.45 -9.11
N LYS A 152 17.69 11.61 -9.64
CA LYS A 152 18.97 12.26 -9.30
C LYS A 152 19.02 12.82 -7.86
N GLN A 153 17.87 12.99 -7.21
CA GLN A 153 17.83 13.52 -5.84
C GLN A 153 18.43 12.52 -4.85
N GLN A 154 19.21 13.02 -3.89
CA GLN A 154 19.97 12.19 -2.95
C GLN A 154 19.09 11.49 -1.92
N SER A 155 18.11 12.20 -1.36
CA SER A 155 17.25 11.65 -0.31
C SER A 155 15.86 11.29 -0.81
N ASN A 156 15.24 10.28 -0.19
CA ASN A 156 13.88 9.85 -0.54
C ASN A 156 12.83 10.95 -0.31
N HIS A 157 13.02 11.80 0.71
CA HIS A 157 12.16 12.97 0.93
C HIS A 157 12.22 13.97 -0.24
N LEU A 158 13.42 14.26 -0.75
CA LEU A 158 13.59 15.15 -1.92
C LEU A 158 13.02 14.53 -3.19
N LYS A 159 13.19 13.21 -3.41
CA LYS A 159 12.53 12.50 -4.52
C LYS A 159 11.01 12.65 -4.45
N VAL A 160 10.40 12.45 -3.29
CA VAL A 160 8.94 12.59 -3.10
C VAL A 160 8.49 14.03 -3.33
N HIS A 161 9.18 15.01 -2.76
CA HIS A 161 8.86 16.42 -2.90
C HIS A 161 8.95 16.87 -4.37
N SER A 162 10.08 16.60 -5.03
CA SER A 162 10.29 16.91 -6.45
C SER A 162 9.25 16.26 -7.35
N CYS A 163 8.92 14.98 -7.10
CA CYS A 163 7.86 14.29 -7.82
C CYS A 163 6.49 14.98 -7.66
N ARG A 164 6.10 15.34 -6.43
CA ARG A 164 4.84 16.04 -6.16
C ARG A 164 4.80 17.41 -6.81
N ALA A 165 5.88 18.18 -6.71
CA ALA A 165 6.00 19.49 -7.35
C ALA A 165 5.82 19.36 -8.87
N LYS A 166 6.54 18.43 -9.52
CA LYS A 166 6.43 18.22 -10.97
C LYS A 166 5.05 17.74 -11.43
N VAL A 167 4.36 16.97 -10.61
CA VAL A 167 2.99 16.51 -10.87
C VAL A 167 2.00 17.66 -10.75
N SER A 168 2.12 18.48 -9.70
CA SER A 168 1.28 19.65 -9.47
C SER A 168 1.42 20.68 -10.59
N THR A 169 2.65 20.94 -11.05
CA THR A 169 2.94 21.86 -12.16
C THR A 169 2.73 21.23 -13.54
N ARG A 170 2.26 19.96 -13.63
CA ARG A 170 2.09 19.19 -14.87
C ARG A 170 3.36 19.11 -15.75
N SER A 171 4.53 19.32 -15.18
CA SER A 171 5.83 19.25 -15.86
C SER A 171 6.35 17.81 -16.05
N CYS A 172 5.77 16.83 -15.36
CA CYS A 172 6.18 15.43 -15.49
C CYS A 172 5.51 14.75 -16.69
N VAL A 173 6.24 14.66 -17.81
CA VAL A 173 5.77 14.01 -19.06
C VAL A 173 5.21 12.61 -18.81
N TYR A 174 5.88 11.81 -17.97
CA TYR A 174 5.44 10.45 -17.66
C TYR A 174 4.10 10.41 -16.91
N TYR A 175 3.85 11.35 -16.00
CA TYR A 175 2.60 11.38 -15.23
C TYR A 175 1.42 11.78 -16.11
N ASN A 176 1.62 12.75 -17.00
CA ASN A 176 0.56 13.29 -17.85
C ASN A 176 -0.05 12.23 -18.77
N ASN A 177 0.70 11.17 -19.11
CA ASN A 177 0.24 10.08 -19.97
C ASN A 177 -0.46 8.93 -19.20
N VAL A 178 -0.58 9.01 -17.86
CA VAL A 178 -1.09 7.90 -17.04
C VAL A 178 -2.56 7.63 -17.28
N GLU A 179 -3.38 8.68 -17.38
CA GLU A 179 -4.84 8.54 -17.50
C GLU A 179 -5.22 7.75 -18.75
N GLU A 180 -4.70 8.15 -19.91
CA GLU A 180 -4.93 7.48 -21.21
C GLU A 180 -4.49 6.01 -21.20
N LYS A 181 -3.33 5.71 -20.61
CA LYS A 181 -2.76 4.35 -20.63
C LYS A 181 -3.33 3.43 -19.55
N SER A 182 -3.95 3.98 -18.51
CA SER A 182 -4.50 3.17 -17.41
C SER A 182 -5.72 2.33 -17.79
N THR A 183 -6.41 2.70 -18.88
CA THR A 183 -7.58 1.99 -19.41
C THR A 183 -7.24 0.93 -20.48
N ASP A 184 -5.97 0.77 -20.82
CA ASP A 184 -5.52 -0.20 -21.83
C ASP A 184 -5.82 -1.64 -21.39
N LYS A 185 -6.69 -2.33 -22.11
CA LYS A 185 -7.12 -3.70 -21.79
C LYS A 185 -5.97 -4.70 -21.78
N GLU A 186 -4.94 -4.50 -22.60
CA GLU A 186 -3.78 -5.40 -22.63
C GLU A 186 -2.99 -5.26 -21.32
N LEU A 187 -2.80 -4.02 -20.86
CA LEU A 187 -2.15 -3.73 -19.60
C LEU A 187 -2.94 -4.28 -18.40
N VAL A 188 -4.25 -4.02 -18.35
CA VAL A 188 -5.10 -4.40 -17.21
C VAL A 188 -5.16 -5.92 -17.00
N ASN A 189 -5.08 -6.69 -18.08
CA ASN A 189 -5.13 -8.16 -18.02
C ASN A 189 -3.72 -8.79 -17.93
N SER A 190 -2.67 -7.99 -18.02
CA SER A 190 -1.29 -8.48 -17.89
C SER A 190 -0.89 -8.62 -16.43
N VAL A 191 -0.13 -9.68 -16.14
CA VAL A 191 0.46 -9.91 -14.81
C VAL A 191 1.86 -9.30 -14.82
N LEU A 192 2.01 -8.12 -14.23
CA LEU A 192 3.27 -7.37 -14.21
C LEU A 192 3.84 -7.27 -12.80
N ASP A 193 5.15 -7.46 -12.66
CA ASP A 193 5.92 -7.10 -11.47
C ASP A 193 6.44 -5.65 -11.57
N VAL A 194 7.27 -5.23 -10.60
CA VAL A 194 7.83 -3.87 -10.55
C VAL A 194 8.72 -3.61 -11.77
N GLU A 195 9.58 -4.57 -12.11
CA GLU A 195 10.53 -4.48 -13.22
C GLU A 195 9.81 -4.42 -14.56
N ASP A 196 8.78 -5.23 -14.75
CA ASP A 196 7.93 -5.23 -15.93
C ASP A 196 7.16 -3.90 -16.07
N LEU A 197 6.64 -3.36 -14.98
CA LEU A 197 6.00 -2.02 -14.96
C LEU A 197 6.98 -0.91 -15.34
N VAL A 198 8.23 -0.98 -14.86
CA VAL A 198 9.27 -0.01 -15.20
C VAL A 198 9.66 -0.13 -16.69
N LYS A 199 9.83 -1.35 -17.22
CA LYS A 199 10.09 -1.57 -18.65
C LYS A 199 8.95 -1.04 -19.51
N PHE A 200 7.71 -1.32 -19.13
CA PHE A 200 6.51 -0.80 -19.80
C PHE A 200 6.47 0.73 -19.77
N GLY A 201 6.72 1.33 -18.61
CA GLY A 201 6.76 2.78 -18.44
C GLY A 201 7.81 3.47 -19.30
N ASN A 202 9.00 2.88 -19.43
CA ASN A 202 10.04 3.37 -20.32
C ASN A 202 9.64 3.28 -21.80
N LYS A 203 9.05 2.15 -22.21
CA LYS A 203 8.61 1.92 -23.60
C LYS A 203 7.46 2.86 -24.01
N GLN A 204 6.47 3.02 -23.14
CA GLN A 204 5.23 3.78 -23.41
C GLN A 204 5.27 5.22 -22.91
N ARG A 205 6.40 5.66 -22.32
CA ARG A 205 6.56 6.98 -21.68
C ARG A 205 5.43 7.31 -20.68
N VAL A 206 5.14 6.37 -19.79
CA VAL A 206 4.11 6.51 -18.74
C VAL A 206 4.70 6.24 -17.36
N CYS A 207 4.23 6.95 -16.33
CA CYS A 207 4.76 6.84 -14.98
C CYS A 207 4.30 5.55 -14.28
N PRO A 208 5.21 4.58 -14.00
CA PRO A 208 4.83 3.30 -13.37
C PRO A 208 4.23 3.48 -11.96
N TYR A 209 4.74 4.46 -11.20
CA TYR A 209 4.27 4.74 -9.85
C TYR A 209 2.79 5.15 -9.80
N TYR A 210 2.35 6.07 -10.66
CA TYR A 210 0.95 6.47 -10.68
C TYR A 210 0.07 5.48 -11.47
N LEU A 211 0.65 4.79 -12.46
CA LEU A 211 -0.04 3.74 -13.20
C LEU A 211 -0.48 2.59 -12.29
N SER A 212 0.44 2.06 -11.46
CA SER A 212 0.10 1.01 -10.48
C SER A 212 -1.03 1.42 -9.53
N ARG A 213 -1.04 2.69 -9.08
CA ARG A 213 -2.11 3.22 -8.22
C ARG A 213 -3.47 3.30 -8.93
N SER A 214 -3.49 3.61 -10.23
CA SER A 214 -4.72 3.56 -11.04
C SER A 214 -5.22 2.13 -11.18
N LEU A 215 -4.31 1.19 -11.53
CA LEU A 215 -4.63 -0.24 -11.69
C LEU A 215 -5.18 -0.89 -10.40
N LYS A 216 -4.78 -0.40 -9.22
CA LYS A 216 -5.25 -0.89 -7.92
C LYS A 216 -6.78 -0.89 -7.77
N GLN A 217 -7.48 0.08 -8.37
CA GLN A 217 -8.93 0.21 -8.23
C GLN A 217 -9.65 -1.04 -8.76
N GLN A 218 -9.26 -1.47 -9.95
CA GLN A 218 -9.83 -2.62 -10.67
C GLN A 218 -9.10 -3.95 -10.43
N ALA A 219 -8.07 -3.97 -9.59
CA ALA A 219 -7.28 -5.16 -9.30
C ALA A 219 -8.08 -6.18 -8.49
N ASP A 220 -7.91 -7.45 -8.85
CA ASP A 220 -8.41 -8.60 -8.12
C ASP A 220 -7.48 -8.96 -6.95
N ILE A 221 -6.18 -8.84 -7.20
CA ILE A 221 -5.09 -9.08 -6.24
C ILE A 221 -4.10 -7.91 -6.26
N VAL A 222 -3.75 -7.42 -5.07
CA VAL A 222 -2.80 -6.34 -4.85
C VAL A 222 -1.60 -6.89 -4.08
N PHE A 223 -0.43 -6.89 -4.71
CA PHE A 223 0.85 -7.21 -4.08
C PHE A 223 1.43 -5.96 -3.44
N THR A 224 1.77 -6.03 -2.15
CA THR A 224 2.27 -4.88 -1.39
C THR A 224 3.27 -5.30 -0.33
N PRO A 225 4.25 -4.47 0.05
CA PRO A 225 5.10 -4.78 1.21
C PRO A 225 4.34 -4.63 2.53
N TYR A 226 4.81 -5.30 3.59
CA TYR A 226 4.21 -5.27 4.94
C TYR A 226 4.01 -3.88 5.50
N ASN A 227 5.03 -3.02 5.38
CA ASN A 227 5.01 -1.68 5.94
C ASN A 227 3.83 -0.84 5.40
N TYR A 228 3.37 -1.08 4.16
CA TYR A 228 2.23 -0.35 3.61
C TYR A 228 0.89 -0.73 4.25
N LEU A 229 0.80 -1.91 4.87
CA LEU A 229 -0.38 -2.35 5.61
C LEU A 229 -0.30 -2.02 7.10
N LEU A 230 0.89 -2.18 7.68
CA LEU A 230 1.12 -2.06 9.12
C LEU A 230 1.30 -0.60 9.57
N ASP A 231 1.98 0.25 8.78
CA ASP A 231 2.08 1.68 9.10
C ASP A 231 0.78 2.42 8.70
N PRO A 232 0.03 3.01 9.65
CA PRO A 232 -1.19 3.74 9.37
C PRO A 232 -1.00 4.96 8.46
N LYS A 233 0.19 5.59 8.44
CA LYS A 233 0.48 6.72 7.54
C LYS A 233 0.62 6.23 6.10
N SER A 234 1.41 5.19 5.89
CA SER A 234 1.58 4.55 4.57
C SER A 234 0.27 3.97 4.04
N ARG A 235 -0.50 3.27 4.89
CA ARG A 235 -1.80 2.69 4.51
C ARG A 235 -2.77 3.75 3.98
N ARG A 236 -2.86 4.89 4.66
CA ARG A 236 -3.66 6.06 4.22
C ARG A 236 -3.10 6.69 2.95
N ALA A 237 -1.78 6.88 2.86
CA ALA A 237 -1.16 7.46 1.67
C ALA A 237 -1.41 6.63 0.40
N HIS A 238 -1.52 5.31 0.54
CA HIS A 238 -1.80 4.38 -0.56
C HIS A 238 -3.31 4.07 -0.73
N ASN A 239 -4.19 4.64 0.09
CA ASN A 239 -5.65 4.39 0.08
C ASN A 239 -5.99 2.89 0.12
N ILE A 240 -5.35 2.11 0.99
CA ILE A 240 -5.61 0.66 1.08
C ILE A 240 -6.80 0.43 2.02
N GLU A 241 -7.88 -0.10 1.46
CA GLU A 241 -9.10 -0.48 2.18
C GLU A 241 -9.04 -1.96 2.57
N LEU A 242 -9.25 -2.26 3.85
CA LEU A 242 -9.23 -3.63 4.37
C LEU A 242 -10.63 -4.23 4.50
N ASN A 243 -11.66 -3.39 4.51
CA ASN A 243 -13.03 -3.86 4.70
C ASN A 243 -13.46 -4.74 3.51
N GLY A 244 -13.95 -5.96 3.80
CA GLY A 244 -14.31 -6.93 2.76
C GLY A 244 -13.13 -7.44 1.91
N ALA A 245 -11.88 -7.23 2.35
CA ALA A 245 -10.69 -7.74 1.69
C ALA A 245 -10.16 -9.00 2.38
N VAL A 246 -9.53 -9.87 1.60
CA VAL A 246 -8.73 -11.00 2.11
C VAL A 246 -7.29 -10.52 2.21
N VAL A 247 -6.75 -10.46 3.43
CA VAL A 247 -5.35 -10.05 3.67
C VAL A 247 -4.50 -11.28 3.91
N ILE A 248 -3.41 -11.41 3.16
CA ILE A 248 -2.46 -12.50 3.26
C ILE A 248 -1.10 -11.93 3.66
N PHE A 249 -0.52 -12.43 4.74
CA PHE A 249 0.88 -12.18 5.10
C PHE A 249 1.70 -13.43 4.79
N ASP A 250 2.58 -13.37 3.78
CA ASP A 250 3.51 -14.46 3.47
C ASP A 250 4.92 -14.16 3.98
N GLU A 251 5.50 -15.11 4.70
CA GLU A 251 6.69 -14.93 5.56
C GLU A 251 6.44 -14.03 6.79
N ALA A 252 5.35 -14.28 7.52
CA ALA A 252 4.84 -13.43 8.60
C ALA A 252 5.68 -13.42 9.90
N HIS A 253 6.80 -14.14 9.96
CA HIS A 253 7.67 -14.19 11.15
C HIS A 253 8.30 -12.83 11.50
N ASN A 254 8.32 -11.86 10.57
CA ASN A 254 8.86 -10.51 10.82
C ASN A 254 7.78 -9.44 11.09
N VAL A 255 6.50 -9.83 11.22
CA VAL A 255 5.41 -8.87 11.39
C VAL A 255 5.56 -8.06 12.68
N GLU A 256 5.90 -8.72 13.79
CA GLU A 256 6.15 -8.09 15.10
C GLU A 256 7.21 -6.98 14.99
N LYS A 257 8.41 -7.35 14.53
CA LYS A 257 9.51 -6.40 14.33
C LYS A 257 9.13 -5.24 13.39
N THR A 258 8.35 -5.51 12.34
CA THR A 258 7.88 -4.45 11.43
C THR A 258 6.92 -3.48 12.12
N CYS A 259 6.06 -3.97 13.03
CA CYS A 259 5.19 -3.14 13.84
C CYS A 259 6.01 -2.28 14.81
N GLU A 260 6.98 -2.86 15.53
CA GLU A 260 7.87 -2.15 16.45
C GLU A 260 8.63 -1.02 15.74
N GLU A 261 9.25 -1.32 14.60
CA GLU A 261 9.98 -0.33 13.78
C GLU A 261 9.06 0.79 13.26
N SER A 262 7.79 0.49 12.95
CA SER A 262 6.85 1.49 12.44
C SER A 262 6.42 2.53 13.46
N THR A 263 6.49 2.19 14.75
CA THR A 263 6.12 3.06 15.88
C THR A 263 7.33 3.63 16.62
N SER A 264 8.53 3.18 16.28
CA SER A 264 9.79 3.65 16.89
C SER A 264 10.38 4.79 16.07
N PHE A 265 11.09 5.69 16.75
CA PHE A 265 11.94 6.69 16.10
C PHE A 265 13.20 6.89 16.94
N ASP A 266 14.32 7.12 16.26
CA ASP A 266 15.58 7.49 16.89
C ASP A 266 15.76 9.00 16.75
N LEU A 267 16.22 9.65 17.81
CA LEU A 267 16.58 11.07 17.81
C LEU A 267 18.00 11.20 18.34
N THR A 268 18.94 11.53 17.46
CA THR A 268 20.34 11.74 17.85
C THR A 268 20.60 13.21 18.19
N PRO A 269 21.64 13.53 18.98
CA PRO A 269 22.06 14.92 19.20
C PRO A 269 22.37 15.65 17.89
N TYR A 270 22.89 14.93 16.88
CA TYR A 270 23.12 15.47 15.54
C TYR A 270 21.80 15.89 14.86
N ASP A 271 20.74 15.12 15.00
CA ASP A 271 19.42 15.45 14.43
C ASP A 271 18.86 16.73 15.05
N VAL A 272 19.01 16.91 16.35
CA VAL A 272 18.57 18.12 17.07
C VAL A 272 19.38 19.34 16.63
N ALA A 273 20.72 19.24 16.63
CA ALA A 273 21.59 20.33 16.19
C ALA A 273 21.35 20.71 14.72
N SER A 274 21.13 19.72 13.86
CA SER A 274 20.78 19.91 12.45
C SER A 274 19.42 20.60 12.29
N ALA A 275 18.42 20.21 13.09
CA ALA A 275 17.11 20.85 13.12
C ALA A 275 17.19 22.31 13.58
N ILE A 276 17.95 22.62 14.63
CA ILE A 276 18.17 24.00 15.10
C ILE A 276 18.81 24.85 14.00
N THR A 277 19.86 24.32 13.36
CA THR A 277 20.54 25.00 12.25
C THR A 277 19.60 25.26 11.06
N ALA A 278 18.73 24.30 10.73
CA ALA A 278 17.74 24.45 9.68
C ALA A 278 16.70 25.54 10.01
N VAL A 279 16.23 25.59 11.26
CA VAL A 279 15.30 26.62 11.74
C VAL A 279 15.95 28.01 11.74
N ASP A 280 17.22 28.10 12.12
CA ASP A 280 17.97 29.36 12.07
C ASP A 280 18.10 29.93 10.67
N ARG A 281 18.36 29.06 9.70
CA ARG A 281 18.38 29.45 8.30
C ARG A 281 17.01 29.97 7.84
N LEU A 282 15.93 29.29 8.21
CA LEU A 282 14.57 29.73 7.88
C LEU A 282 14.20 31.08 8.50
N LEU A 283 14.59 31.32 9.76
CA LEU A 283 14.38 32.62 10.42
C LEU A 283 15.14 33.74 9.71
N ALA A 284 16.39 33.48 9.31
CA ALA A 284 17.21 34.46 8.59
C ALA A 284 16.65 34.78 7.19
N GLU A 285 16.12 33.78 6.47
CA GLU A 285 15.48 33.97 5.16
C GLU A 285 14.18 34.80 5.29
N GLN A 286 13.30 34.46 6.24
CA GLN A 286 12.05 35.21 6.48
C GLN A 286 12.29 36.65 6.98
N ALA A 287 13.32 36.88 7.79
CA ALA A 287 13.69 38.23 8.23
C ALA A 287 14.23 39.11 7.09
N LYS A 288 14.93 38.50 6.10
CA LYS A 288 15.38 39.20 4.89
C LYS A 288 14.22 39.57 3.96
N GLU A 289 13.24 38.68 3.79
CA GLU A 289 12.03 38.97 3.03
C GLU A 289 11.21 40.11 3.66
N ALA A 290 11.09 40.14 4.99
CA ALA A 290 10.42 41.23 5.72
C ALA A 290 11.13 42.59 5.63
N SER A 291 12.43 42.61 5.32
CA SER A 291 13.22 43.86 5.18
C SER A 291 13.38 44.34 3.74
N HIS A 292 13.00 43.54 2.74
CA HIS A 292 13.02 43.89 1.30
C HIS A 292 11.63 44.27 0.74
N GLY A 293 10.65 44.51 1.60
CA GLY A 293 9.32 44.99 1.22
C GLY A 293 9.32 46.43 0.74
N ASP A 294 9.85 46.69 -0.46
CA ASP A 294 9.38 47.71 -1.42
C ASP A 294 10.32 47.75 -2.64
N THR A 295 10.11 46.88 -3.63
CA THR A 295 10.28 47.17 -5.08
C THR A 295 9.92 45.96 -5.96
N VAL A 296 8.63 45.91 -6.34
CA VAL A 296 8.01 45.46 -7.60
C VAL A 296 8.68 44.33 -8.42
N SER A 297 8.01 43.19 -8.55
CA SER A 297 7.28 42.77 -9.79
C SER A 297 6.89 41.29 -9.73
N ASP A 298 5.65 41.03 -10.15
CA ASP A 298 5.04 39.72 -10.34
C ASP A 298 5.96 38.72 -11.07
N PHE A 299 6.60 37.83 -10.32
CA PHE A 299 6.93 36.50 -10.81
C PHE A 299 6.31 35.47 -9.87
N ASN A 300 5.44 34.67 -10.47
CA ASN A 300 4.48 33.74 -9.88
C ASN A 300 5.18 32.57 -9.14
N MET A 301 5.93 32.87 -8.08
CA MET A 301 6.55 31.92 -7.15
C MET A 301 5.60 31.55 -6.00
N GLU A 302 4.31 31.88 -6.10
CA GLU A 302 3.32 31.43 -5.10
C GLU A 302 2.88 29.97 -5.31
N SER A 303 3.22 29.34 -6.45
CA SER A 303 2.79 27.97 -6.75
C SER A 303 3.66 26.86 -6.11
N LEU A 304 4.80 27.20 -5.49
CA LEU A 304 5.71 26.23 -4.87
C LEU A 304 5.54 26.07 -3.35
N ASN A 305 4.79 26.97 -2.69
CA ASN A 305 4.51 26.92 -1.26
C ASN A 305 3.14 26.29 -0.97
N SER A 306 2.97 25.01 -1.33
CA SER A 306 1.85 24.23 -0.78
C SER A 306 2.35 23.40 0.41
N GLY A 307 2.23 23.95 1.61
CA GLY A 307 2.48 23.19 2.82
C GLY A 307 2.20 23.92 4.12
N LEU A 308 2.92 24.99 4.41
CA LEU A 308 2.91 25.63 5.73
C LEU A 308 3.34 27.09 5.60
N LYS A 309 2.40 28.04 5.55
CA LYS A 309 2.68 29.45 5.87
C LYS A 309 2.92 29.51 7.38
N LEU A 310 4.15 29.29 7.81
CA LEU A 310 4.54 29.38 9.22
C LEU A 310 4.82 30.85 9.56
N GLU A 311 4.08 31.39 10.50
CA GLU A 311 4.37 32.72 11.04
C GLU A 311 5.74 32.73 11.73
N LEU A 312 6.46 33.85 11.65
CA LEU A 312 7.75 34.05 12.32
C LEU A 312 7.71 33.65 13.82
N ALA A 313 6.61 33.98 14.51
CA ALA A 313 6.40 33.61 15.90
C ALA A 313 6.34 32.09 16.11
N THR A 314 5.79 31.34 15.15
CA THR A 314 5.73 29.87 15.21
C THR A 314 7.11 29.26 14.98
N ILE A 315 7.89 29.79 14.03
CA ILE A 315 9.25 29.33 13.76
C ILE A 315 10.15 29.57 14.97
N ALA A 316 10.05 30.74 15.60
CA ALA A 316 10.79 31.07 16.82
C ALA A 316 10.42 30.14 17.98
N LYS A 317 9.13 29.81 18.15
CA LYS A 317 8.67 28.82 19.15
C LYS A 317 9.26 27.43 18.90
N ILE A 318 9.31 26.98 17.64
CA ILE A 318 9.93 25.69 17.28
C ILE A 318 11.42 25.71 17.66
N LYS A 319 12.14 26.79 17.37
CA LYS A 319 13.55 26.94 17.77
C LYS A 319 13.69 26.81 19.29
N GLN A 320 12.86 27.50 20.06
CA GLN A 320 12.91 27.44 21.52
C GLN A 320 12.70 26.01 22.03
N ILE A 321 11.70 25.30 21.50
CA ILE A 321 11.42 23.90 21.88
C ILE A 321 12.64 23.00 21.59
N LEU A 322 13.32 23.19 20.46
CA LEU A 322 14.50 22.40 20.11
C LEU A 322 15.70 22.69 21.03
N LEU A 323 15.92 23.96 21.38
CA LEU A 323 16.97 24.35 22.32
C LEU A 323 16.71 23.84 23.74
N ASP A 324 15.45 23.91 24.18
CA ASP A 324 15.03 23.37 25.48
C ASP A 324 15.24 21.85 25.50
N LEU A 325 14.90 21.15 24.42
CA LEU A 325 15.11 19.72 24.26
C LEU A 325 16.61 19.36 24.27
N GLU A 326 17.45 20.09 23.54
CA GLU A 326 18.92 19.93 23.53
C GLU A 326 19.48 20.08 24.95
N THR A 327 19.07 21.12 25.66
CA THR A 327 19.50 21.38 27.05
C THR A 327 19.12 20.23 27.98
N VAL A 328 17.91 19.69 27.84
CA VAL A 328 17.45 18.54 28.65
C VAL A 328 18.24 17.27 28.32
N ILE A 329 18.50 17.01 27.03
CA ILE A 329 19.30 15.86 26.60
C ILE A 329 20.73 15.95 27.15
N ASP A 330 21.36 17.11 27.04
CA ASP A 330 22.74 17.35 27.52
C ASP A 330 22.85 17.28 29.04
N SER A 331 21.76 17.61 29.77
CA SER A 331 21.72 17.50 31.23
C SER A 331 21.64 16.06 31.73
N TYR A 332 21.38 15.09 30.85
CA TYR A 332 21.15 13.70 31.23
C TYR A 332 22.45 12.90 31.23
N ASP A 333 22.92 12.49 32.41
CA ASP A 333 24.10 11.63 32.55
C ASP A 333 23.74 10.18 32.21
N VAL A 334 24.22 9.68 31.08
CA VAL A 334 23.97 8.30 30.61
C VAL A 334 25.14 7.41 31.07
N PRO A 335 24.91 6.37 31.90
CA PRO A 335 25.96 5.44 32.30
C PRO A 335 26.54 4.73 31.07
N ASN A 336 27.87 4.73 30.95
CA ASN A 336 28.61 4.26 29.77
C ASN A 336 28.39 2.78 29.38
N GLU A 337 27.75 1.95 30.22
CA GLU A 337 27.73 0.50 30.02
C GLU A 337 26.33 -0.14 29.90
N VAL A 338 25.24 0.57 30.24
CA VAL A 338 23.88 0.00 30.17
C VAL A 338 22.89 1.07 29.70
N GLY A 339 22.24 0.83 28.56
CA GLY A 339 21.13 1.69 28.13
C GLY A 339 20.05 1.77 29.21
N ILE A 340 19.58 2.97 29.52
CA ILE A 340 18.51 3.16 30.51
C ILE A 340 17.16 3.03 29.79
N THR A 341 16.46 1.91 30.00
CA THR A 341 15.05 1.78 29.60
C THR A 341 14.16 2.23 30.75
N LYS A 342 13.40 3.31 30.55
CA LYS A 342 12.34 3.72 31.50
C LYS A 342 11.03 3.01 31.14
N PRO A 343 10.19 2.65 32.13
CA PRO A 343 8.83 2.19 31.84
C PRO A 343 8.06 3.31 31.12
N GLY A 344 7.41 2.93 30.01
CA GLY A 344 6.63 3.82 29.16
C GLY A 344 5.25 4.14 29.70
#